data_AF-A0AAC8YFS0-F1
#
_entry.id   AF-A0AAC8YFS0-F1
#
_cell.length_a   1.000
_cell.length_b   1.000
_cell.length_c   1.000
_cell.angle_alpha   90.00
_cell.angle_beta   90.00
_cell.angle_gamma   90.00
#
_symmetry.space_group_name_H-M   'P 1'
#
loop_
_entity.id
_entity.type
_entity.pdbx_description
1 polymer ?
#
loop_
_entity_poly.entity_id
_entity_poly.type
_entity_poly.pdbx_seq_one_letter_code
_entity_poly.pdbx_strand_id
1 'polypeptide(L)'
;MTAVVADLETELNTEHPEPAETTASFPETNTEQTPDGAFRRQRNLFPVRFGDGPGQYPAEPGRYRLLGSVSCGWCRRQLIAIRLLGLEEALPFVPLYGRDGAGWRISETQGDVVQKWGSDRLNSFYERTVPGFTGRGTSPTIIDIETGKVVTNSYHTIDLDLASVWKPFHKAGAPDLYPEELQAEINLLNQQIFDDVNNGTYKVIFATNPQAARAALGIFEARLADYDFRLDSRRYLFGDRITDSDIRLFQTLSSFERGYRPRLAAILGEGNVKHLQDFGNLWDYARDLFQHGFVDDRELYFLNLLPGPSGEYVQGLGFAEGLDLPDAAEALAAWRQPSGREDLAGSPLYSGPGSGGSFELWNLK
;
A
#
# COMPACT_ATOMS: atom_id res chain seq x y z
N MET A 1 8.01 -7.51 21.03
CA MET A 1 8.23 -6.49 19.99
C MET A 1 9.68 -6.49 19.59
N THR A 2 9.92 -6.52 18.29
CA THR A 2 11.25 -6.68 17.67
C THR A 2 12.05 -5.37 17.67
N ALA A 3 13.38 -5.45 17.57
CA ALA A 3 14.28 -4.31 17.36
C ALA A 3 13.82 -3.38 16.21
N VAL A 4 13.21 -3.97 15.17
CA VAL A 4 12.66 -3.26 14.01
C VAL A 4 11.59 -2.21 14.37
N VAL A 5 10.80 -2.43 15.43
CA VAL A 5 9.78 -1.46 15.86
C VAL A 5 10.38 -0.35 16.72
N ALA A 6 11.48 -0.61 17.45
CA ALA A 6 12.18 0.40 18.24
C ALA A 6 12.77 1.50 17.35
N ASP A 7 13.35 1.09 16.22
CA ASP A 7 13.90 2.02 15.23
C ASP A 7 12.76 2.81 14.58
N LEU A 8 11.67 2.15 14.18
CA LEU A 8 10.50 2.81 13.62
C LEU A 8 9.84 3.80 14.60
N GLU A 9 9.78 3.45 15.89
CA GLU A 9 9.29 4.34 16.95
C GLU A 9 10.17 5.58 17.07
N THR A 10 11.49 5.39 17.18
CA THR A 10 12.46 6.48 17.23
C THR A 10 12.27 7.40 16.03
N GLU A 11 12.18 6.85 14.83
CA GLU A 11 12.11 7.60 13.58
C GLU A 11 10.77 8.33 13.35
N LEU A 12 9.64 7.75 13.79
CA LEU A 12 8.33 8.37 13.65
C LEU A 12 8.01 9.41 14.74
N ASN A 13 8.63 9.29 15.92
CA ASN A 13 8.37 10.18 17.06
C ASN A 13 9.50 11.19 17.33
N THR A 14 10.62 11.13 16.59
CA THR A 14 11.69 12.14 16.68
C THR A 14 11.53 13.19 15.58
N GLU A 15 11.55 14.47 15.96
CA GLU A 15 11.65 15.57 14.99
C GLU A 15 13.00 15.49 14.27
N HIS A 16 12.97 15.35 12.95
CA HIS A 16 14.18 15.38 12.13
C HIS A 16 14.58 16.83 11.86
N PRO A 17 15.87 17.19 12.03
CA PRO A 17 16.32 18.55 11.76
C PRO A 17 16.05 18.95 10.30
N GLU A 18 15.66 20.20 10.12
CA GLU A 18 15.55 20.86 8.81
C GLU A 18 16.86 20.66 8.01
N PRO A 19 16.79 20.41 6.70
CA PRO A 19 17.98 20.25 5.88
C PRO A 19 18.90 21.46 5.99
N ALA A 20 20.22 21.22 5.99
CA ALA A 20 21.18 22.28 5.74
C ALA A 20 20.87 22.94 4.38
N GLU A 21 21.03 24.28 4.30
CA GLU A 21 20.69 25.12 3.13
C GLU A 21 21.31 24.66 1.79
N THR A 22 22.26 23.73 1.79
CA THR A 22 22.98 23.24 0.60
C THR A 22 22.38 21.98 -0.04
N THR A 23 21.23 21.48 0.42
CA THR A 23 20.56 20.36 -0.25
C THR A 23 19.90 20.80 -1.56
N ALA A 24 20.12 20.04 -2.64
CA ALA A 24 19.44 20.29 -3.91
C ALA A 24 17.92 20.21 -3.71
N SER A 25 17.21 21.31 -3.98
CA SER A 25 15.75 21.35 -3.94
C SER A 25 15.18 20.69 -5.19
N PHE A 26 14.21 19.81 -5.01
CA PHE A 26 13.47 19.14 -6.10
C PHE A 26 12.05 19.69 -6.12
N PRO A 27 11.80 20.87 -6.74
CA PRO A 27 10.49 21.50 -6.69
C PRO A 27 9.41 20.59 -7.26
N GLU A 28 8.32 20.41 -6.50
CA GLU A 28 7.17 19.63 -6.94
C GLU A 28 6.32 20.46 -7.91
N THR A 29 6.32 20.08 -9.18
CA THR A 29 5.63 20.81 -10.25
C THR A 29 4.30 20.19 -10.66
N ASN A 30 3.96 19.01 -10.11
CA ASN A 30 2.74 18.29 -10.46
C ASN A 30 1.51 18.80 -9.70
N THR A 31 0.47 19.19 -10.43
CA THR A 31 -0.86 19.46 -9.86
C THR A 31 -1.72 18.20 -9.93
N GLU A 32 -2.10 17.65 -8.77
CA GLU A 32 -2.95 16.46 -8.66
C GLU A 32 -4.45 16.82 -8.54
N GLN A 33 -4.81 18.09 -8.74
CA GLN A 33 -6.19 18.57 -8.75
C GLN A 33 -6.61 18.93 -10.18
N THR A 34 -7.77 18.46 -10.60
CA THR A 34 -8.41 18.89 -11.85
C THR A 34 -9.10 20.25 -11.67
N PRO A 35 -9.42 20.98 -12.76
CA PRO A 35 -10.06 22.29 -12.67
C PRO A 35 -11.41 22.30 -11.92
N ASP A 36 -12.14 21.19 -11.94
CA ASP A 36 -13.41 20.98 -11.21
C ASP A 36 -13.21 20.52 -9.75
N GLY A 37 -11.96 20.43 -9.29
CA GLY A 37 -11.58 20.13 -7.92
C GLY A 37 -11.55 18.65 -7.55
N ALA A 38 -11.57 17.75 -8.55
CA ALA A 38 -11.37 16.32 -8.33
C ALA A 38 -9.87 15.99 -8.22
N PHE A 39 -9.56 14.91 -7.50
CA PHE A 39 -8.18 14.43 -7.37
C PHE A 39 -7.82 13.49 -8.53
N ARG A 40 -6.68 13.76 -9.16
CA ARG A 40 -6.04 12.92 -10.18
C ARG A 40 -4.60 12.63 -9.77
N ARG A 41 -4.38 11.38 -9.34
CA ARG A 41 -3.06 10.88 -8.94
C ARG A 41 -2.03 11.01 -10.06
N GLN A 42 -0.81 11.38 -9.70
CA GLN A 42 0.33 11.35 -10.60
C GLN A 42 0.64 9.92 -11.11
N ARG A 43 1.24 9.83 -12.30
CA ARG A 43 1.66 8.54 -12.86
C ARG A 43 3.02 8.12 -12.29
N ASN A 44 3.28 6.81 -12.30
CA ASN A 44 4.61 6.26 -12.01
C ASN A 44 5.59 6.66 -13.13
N LEU A 45 6.85 6.90 -12.75
CA LEU A 45 7.88 7.40 -13.66
C LEU A 45 8.67 6.26 -14.30
N PHE A 46 8.86 5.17 -13.56
CA PHE A 46 9.65 4.02 -13.97
C PHE A 46 8.73 2.80 -14.06
N PRO A 47 8.07 2.55 -15.21
CA PRO A 47 7.15 1.44 -15.41
C PRO A 47 7.87 0.10 -15.72
N VAL A 48 9.17 0.03 -15.49
CA VAL A 48 10.00 -1.15 -15.81
C VAL A 48 9.53 -2.34 -14.96
N ARG A 49 9.55 -3.52 -15.60
CA ARG A 49 9.18 -4.81 -15.02
C ARG A 49 10.41 -5.66 -14.77
N PHE A 50 10.30 -6.60 -13.83
CA PHE A 50 11.24 -7.72 -13.77
C PHE A 50 10.96 -8.72 -14.90
N GLY A 51 11.99 -9.47 -15.29
CA GLY A 51 11.93 -10.52 -16.32
C GLY A 51 13.23 -10.61 -17.12
N ASP A 52 13.24 -11.52 -18.10
CA ASP A 52 14.42 -11.81 -18.93
C ASP A 52 14.39 -11.12 -20.30
N GLY A 53 13.36 -10.33 -20.57
CA GLY A 53 13.16 -9.63 -21.83
C GLY A 53 13.99 -8.34 -21.97
N PRO A 54 14.12 -7.80 -23.21
CA PRO A 54 14.83 -6.54 -23.43
C PRO A 54 14.29 -5.39 -22.57
N GLY A 55 15.18 -4.72 -21.83
CA GLY A 55 14.83 -3.60 -20.96
C GLY A 55 14.19 -3.98 -19.63
N GLN A 56 14.06 -5.27 -19.33
CA GLN A 56 13.66 -5.77 -18.02
C GLN A 56 14.89 -6.00 -17.12
N TYR A 57 14.64 -6.10 -15.82
CA TYR A 57 15.65 -6.49 -14.85
C TYR A 57 15.42 -7.95 -14.41
N PRO A 58 16.45 -8.80 -14.35
CA PRO A 58 16.28 -10.15 -13.84
C PRO A 58 15.93 -10.15 -12.34
N ALA A 59 15.26 -11.19 -11.87
CA ALA A 59 15.12 -11.41 -10.43
C ALA A 59 16.44 -11.97 -9.87
N GLU A 60 17.13 -11.16 -9.07
CA GLU A 60 18.44 -11.48 -8.49
C GLU A 60 18.41 -11.23 -6.96
N PRO A 61 18.31 -12.28 -6.13
CA PRO A 61 18.28 -12.15 -4.68
C PRO A 61 19.47 -11.35 -4.14
N GLY A 62 19.19 -10.40 -3.26
CA GLY A 62 20.20 -9.57 -2.61
C GLY A 62 20.71 -8.38 -3.44
N ARG A 63 20.39 -8.27 -4.74
CA ARG A 63 20.81 -7.12 -5.58
C ARG A 63 19.92 -5.89 -5.42
N TYR A 64 18.63 -6.09 -5.23
CA TYR A 64 17.68 -4.98 -5.22
C TYR A 64 17.33 -4.56 -3.79
N ARG A 65 16.91 -3.31 -3.60
CA ARG A 65 16.35 -2.82 -2.33
C ARG A 65 14.98 -2.22 -2.56
N LEU A 66 14.00 -2.61 -1.77
CA LEU A 66 12.70 -1.96 -1.72
C LEU A 66 12.78 -0.79 -0.74
N LEU A 67 12.83 0.42 -1.26
CA LEU A 67 12.78 1.65 -0.46
C LEU A 67 11.32 2.05 -0.27
N GLY A 68 10.85 2.18 0.97
CA GLY A 68 9.49 2.63 1.21
C GLY A 68 9.14 2.95 2.65
N SER A 69 7.97 3.56 2.86
CA SER A 69 7.45 3.87 4.19
C SER A 69 6.31 2.93 4.52
N VAL A 70 6.29 2.39 5.74
CA VAL A 70 5.15 1.60 6.26
C VAL A 70 3.88 2.45 6.39
N SER A 71 4.00 3.78 6.38
CA SER A 71 2.84 4.68 6.32
C SER A 71 2.16 4.67 4.94
N CYS A 72 2.88 4.28 3.89
CA CYS A 72 2.38 4.27 2.53
C CYS A 72 1.62 2.97 2.24
N GLY A 73 0.33 3.08 1.95
CA GLY A 73 -0.47 1.93 1.55
C GLY A 73 -0.07 1.31 0.21
N TRP A 74 0.68 2.00 -0.64
CA TRP A 74 1.23 1.40 -1.85
C TRP A 74 2.44 0.51 -1.54
N CYS A 75 3.22 0.87 -0.51
CA CYS A 75 4.39 0.13 -0.06
C CYS A 75 4.00 -1.10 0.77
N ARG A 76 3.06 -0.95 1.71
CA ARG A 76 2.63 -2.05 2.58
C ARG A 76 2.07 -3.26 1.80
N ARG A 77 1.43 -3.06 0.64
CA ARG A 77 1.08 -4.16 -0.29
C ARG A 77 2.29 -5.02 -0.66
N GLN A 78 3.39 -4.35 -1.00
CA GLN A 78 4.62 -5.02 -1.41
C GLN A 78 5.21 -5.78 -0.22
N LEU A 79 5.15 -5.22 0.98
CA LEU A 79 5.60 -5.89 2.21
C LEU A 79 4.76 -7.12 2.54
N ILE A 80 3.43 -7.05 2.36
CA ILE A 80 2.55 -8.21 2.51
C ILE A 80 2.93 -9.30 1.50
N ALA A 81 3.08 -8.95 0.22
CA ALA A 81 3.49 -9.91 -0.81
C ALA A 81 4.86 -10.54 -0.47
N ILE A 82 5.86 -9.73 -0.11
CA ILE A 82 7.19 -10.21 0.31
C ILE A 82 7.07 -11.22 1.46
N ARG A 83 6.27 -10.92 2.48
CA ARG A 83 6.09 -11.79 3.65
C ARG A 83 5.37 -13.10 3.33
N LEU A 84 4.30 -13.03 2.55
CA LEU A 84 3.54 -14.21 2.12
C LEU A 84 4.40 -15.13 1.24
N LEU A 85 5.24 -14.55 0.39
CA LEU A 85 6.12 -15.27 -0.54
C LEU A 85 7.46 -15.69 0.07
N GLY A 86 7.87 -15.11 1.21
CA GLY A 86 9.15 -15.41 1.87
C GLY A 86 10.35 -14.77 1.19
N LEU A 87 10.20 -13.53 0.70
CA LEU A 87 11.22 -12.82 -0.08
C LEU A 87 12.00 -11.78 0.73
N GLU A 88 11.91 -11.77 2.06
CA GLU A 88 12.50 -10.75 2.94
C GLU A 88 14.03 -10.63 2.76
N GLU A 89 14.72 -11.76 2.60
CA GLU A 89 16.17 -11.80 2.34
C GLU A 89 16.50 -11.51 0.86
N ALA A 90 15.63 -11.94 -0.05
CA ALA A 90 15.84 -11.81 -1.48
C ALA A 90 15.64 -10.37 -1.99
N LEU A 91 14.68 -9.64 -1.41
CA LEU A 91 14.42 -8.24 -1.66
C LEU A 91 14.35 -7.46 -0.33
N PRO A 92 15.52 -7.10 0.25
CA PRO A 92 15.54 -6.39 1.53
C PRO A 92 14.80 -5.05 1.46
N PHE A 93 14.01 -4.79 2.49
CA PHE A 93 13.30 -3.53 2.70
C PHE A 93 14.19 -2.51 3.40
N VAL A 94 14.23 -1.29 2.86
CA VAL A 94 14.96 -0.15 3.41
C VAL A 94 13.94 0.96 3.70
N PRO A 95 13.70 1.26 4.98
CA PRO A 95 12.65 2.21 5.32
C PRO A 95 12.94 3.65 4.87
N LEU A 96 11.87 4.33 4.50
CA LEU A 96 11.83 5.76 4.26
C LEU A 96 11.14 6.46 5.43
N TYR A 97 11.77 7.52 5.90
CA TYR A 97 11.35 8.31 7.06
C TYR A 97 11.35 9.79 6.70
N GLY A 98 10.42 10.55 7.26
CA GLY A 98 10.31 11.98 7.02
C GLY A 98 10.10 12.36 5.54
N ARG A 99 9.41 13.46 5.29
CA ARG A 99 9.38 14.04 3.95
C ARG A 99 9.32 15.55 4.06
N ASP A 100 10.32 16.18 3.47
CA ASP A 100 10.46 17.64 3.40
C ASP A 100 10.52 18.09 1.92
N GLY A 101 10.87 19.35 1.68
CA GLY A 101 11.00 19.92 0.33
C GLY A 101 12.08 19.27 -0.54
N ALA A 102 12.97 18.45 0.03
CA ALA A 102 13.98 17.68 -0.69
C ALA A 102 13.55 16.21 -0.94
N GLY A 103 12.35 15.82 -0.51
CA GLY A 103 11.78 14.49 -0.70
C GLY A 103 11.92 13.58 0.53
N TRP A 104 11.79 12.26 0.31
CA TRP A 104 11.89 11.26 1.38
C TRP A 104 13.34 11.10 1.86
N ARG A 105 13.52 10.92 3.18
CA ARG A 105 14.79 10.42 3.73
C ARG A 105 14.80 8.90 3.77
N ILE A 106 15.99 8.34 3.66
CA ILE A 106 16.29 6.91 3.73
C ILE A 106 16.93 6.65 5.09
N SER A 107 16.53 5.57 5.76
CA SER A 107 17.16 5.18 7.01
C SER A 107 18.69 5.06 6.88
N GLU A 108 19.42 5.72 7.76
CA GLU A 108 20.88 5.57 7.85
C GLU A 108 21.30 4.33 8.65
N THR A 109 20.42 3.85 9.53
CA THR A 109 20.67 2.73 10.45
C THR A 109 20.12 1.40 9.94
N GLN A 110 19.13 1.43 9.04
CA GLN A 110 18.48 0.24 8.52
C GLN A 110 18.70 0.08 7.02
N GLY A 111 19.59 -0.86 6.68
CA GLY A 111 19.97 -1.17 5.30
C GLY A 111 21.37 -0.66 4.97
N ASP A 112 21.75 -0.85 3.70
CA ASP A 112 23.11 -0.59 3.19
C ASP A 112 23.14 0.54 2.16
N VAL A 113 22.00 1.18 1.89
CA VAL A 113 21.84 2.17 0.82
C VAL A 113 22.65 3.42 1.12
N VAL A 114 22.48 4.02 2.31
CA VAL A 114 23.20 5.23 2.70
C VAL A 114 24.70 4.94 2.84
N GLN A 115 25.06 3.82 3.47
CA GLN A 115 26.46 3.40 3.61
C GLN A 115 27.16 3.26 2.26
N LYS A 116 26.51 2.67 1.25
CA LYS A 116 27.10 2.44 -0.07
C LYS A 116 27.16 3.72 -0.92
N TRP A 117 26.13 4.55 -0.87
CA TRP A 117 25.97 5.68 -1.80
C TRP A 117 26.22 7.07 -1.20
N GLY A 118 26.40 7.17 0.12
CA GLY A 118 26.66 8.42 0.83
C GLY A 118 25.51 9.43 0.73
N SER A 119 24.28 8.96 0.51
CA SER A 119 23.10 9.80 0.35
C SER A 119 21.91 9.22 1.10
N ASP A 120 21.29 10.04 1.94
CA ASP A 120 20.09 9.75 2.71
C ASP A 120 18.81 10.19 1.98
N ARG A 121 18.87 10.63 0.71
CA ARG A 121 17.71 11.17 -0.02
C ARG A 121 17.25 10.28 -1.16
N LEU A 122 15.98 9.91 -1.16
CA LEU A 122 15.39 9.11 -2.25
C LEU A 122 15.54 9.80 -3.61
N ASN A 123 15.31 11.12 -3.66
CA ASN A 123 15.39 11.90 -4.89
C ASN A 123 16.79 11.88 -5.52
N SER A 124 17.86 11.66 -4.76
CA SER A 124 19.21 11.50 -5.31
C SER A 124 19.33 10.25 -6.20
N PHE A 125 18.56 9.19 -5.92
CA PHE A 125 18.52 7.98 -6.77
C PHE A 125 17.70 8.21 -8.05
N TYR A 126 16.66 9.04 -7.97
CA TYR A 126 15.90 9.47 -9.16
C TYR A 126 16.78 10.32 -10.08
N GLU A 127 17.53 11.29 -9.53
CA GLU A 127 18.50 12.12 -10.26
C GLU A 127 19.62 11.28 -10.93
N ARG A 128 20.12 10.24 -10.24
CA ARG A 128 21.10 9.28 -10.82
C ARG A 128 20.53 8.50 -12.00
N THR A 129 19.22 8.33 -12.05
CA THR A 129 18.53 7.57 -13.10
C THR A 129 18.16 8.47 -14.28
N VAL A 130 17.69 9.67 -14.00
CA VAL A 130 17.33 10.71 -14.97
C VAL A 130 18.04 12.00 -14.56
N PRO A 131 19.18 12.36 -15.19
CA PRO A 131 19.87 13.60 -14.87
C PRO A 131 18.98 14.84 -15.06
N GLY A 132 18.99 15.75 -14.08
CA GLY A 132 18.09 16.90 -14.02
C GLY A 132 16.66 16.54 -13.63
N PHE A 133 16.46 15.45 -12.89
CA PHE A 133 15.15 15.05 -12.40
C PHE A 133 14.52 16.17 -11.58
N THR A 134 13.27 16.49 -11.91
CA THR A 134 12.43 17.40 -11.14
C THR A 134 11.15 16.66 -10.77
N GLY A 135 10.68 16.87 -9.54
CA GLY A 135 9.50 16.20 -9.00
C GLY A 135 9.80 15.32 -7.79
N ARG A 136 8.86 14.42 -7.49
CA ARG A 136 8.80 13.68 -6.24
C ARG A 136 9.20 12.22 -6.42
N GLY A 137 10.24 11.78 -5.71
CA GLY A 137 10.48 10.36 -5.49
C GLY A 137 9.35 9.74 -4.66
N THR A 138 8.83 8.58 -5.08
CA THR A 138 7.64 7.97 -4.45
C THR A 138 7.97 6.71 -3.66
N SER A 139 7.23 6.48 -2.58
CA SER A 139 7.19 5.17 -1.92
C SER A 139 6.06 4.32 -2.51
N PRO A 140 6.29 3.04 -2.87
CA PRO A 140 7.57 2.34 -2.88
C PRO A 140 8.45 2.68 -4.10
N THR A 141 9.76 2.44 -3.98
CA THR A 141 10.73 2.47 -5.08
C THR A 141 11.69 1.29 -4.94
N ILE A 142 11.95 0.55 -6.02
CA ILE A 142 13.04 -0.43 -6.06
C ILE A 142 14.25 0.19 -6.73
N ILE A 143 15.42 0.07 -6.08
CA ILE A 143 16.71 0.44 -6.67
C ILE A 143 17.59 -0.78 -6.89
N ASP A 144 18.48 -0.69 -7.87
CA ASP A 144 19.60 -1.62 -8.03
C ASP A 144 20.77 -1.12 -7.16
N ILE A 145 21.16 -1.91 -6.15
CA ILE A 145 22.15 -1.48 -5.16
C ILE A 145 23.55 -1.30 -5.77
N GLU A 146 23.83 -1.96 -6.89
CA GLU A 146 25.13 -1.87 -7.57
C GLU A 146 25.29 -0.60 -8.39
N THR A 147 24.19 -0.08 -8.94
CA THR A 147 24.23 1.11 -9.80
C THR A 147 23.68 2.38 -9.13
N GLY A 148 22.92 2.23 -8.04
CA GLY A 148 22.29 3.36 -7.35
C GLY A 148 21.21 4.01 -8.21
N LYS A 149 20.66 3.27 -9.18
CA LYS A 149 19.59 3.72 -10.06
C LYS A 149 18.27 3.08 -9.68
N VAL A 150 17.19 3.81 -9.91
CA VAL A 150 15.83 3.34 -9.78
C VAL A 150 15.56 2.31 -10.88
N VAL A 151 15.12 1.13 -10.46
CA VAL A 151 14.61 0.09 -11.35
C VAL A 151 13.15 0.39 -11.67
N THR A 152 12.32 0.49 -10.63
CA THR A 152 10.88 0.71 -10.79
C THR A 152 10.28 1.40 -9.57
N ASN A 153 9.32 2.27 -9.80
CA ASN A 153 8.41 2.77 -8.76
C ASN A 153 6.96 2.39 -9.07
N SER A 154 6.77 1.41 -9.97
CA SER A 154 5.47 0.97 -10.43
C SER A 154 4.80 0.04 -9.41
N TYR A 155 4.23 0.63 -8.36
CA TYR A 155 3.53 -0.10 -7.29
C TYR A 155 2.36 -0.97 -7.78
N HIS A 156 1.90 -0.79 -9.02
CA HIS A 156 0.86 -1.62 -9.63
C HIS A 156 1.38 -2.97 -10.14
N THR A 157 2.69 -3.10 -10.32
CA THR A 157 3.31 -4.25 -10.99
C THR A 157 4.39 -4.92 -10.17
N ILE A 158 4.90 -4.26 -9.12
CA ILE A 158 5.92 -4.86 -8.24
C ILE A 158 5.39 -6.16 -7.62
N ASP A 159 4.23 -6.15 -6.99
CA ASP A 159 3.62 -7.33 -6.36
C ASP A 159 3.33 -8.46 -7.35
N LEU A 160 2.88 -8.12 -8.56
CA LEU A 160 2.70 -9.08 -9.65
C LEU A 160 4.03 -9.72 -10.09
N ASP A 161 5.10 -8.92 -10.21
CA ASP A 161 6.44 -9.43 -10.54
C ASP A 161 7.00 -10.29 -9.41
N LEU A 162 6.74 -9.93 -8.15
CA LEU A 162 7.10 -10.74 -6.99
C LEU A 162 6.36 -12.08 -7.02
N ALA A 163 5.08 -12.09 -7.36
CA ALA A 163 4.27 -13.31 -7.45
C ALA A 163 4.65 -14.22 -8.63
N SER A 164 5.16 -13.65 -9.73
CA SER A 164 5.43 -14.38 -10.97
C SER A 164 6.93 -14.57 -11.25
N VAL A 165 7.66 -13.50 -11.51
CA VAL A 165 9.08 -13.55 -11.92
C VAL A 165 9.98 -14.05 -10.78
N TRP A 166 9.68 -13.65 -9.54
CA TRP A 166 10.47 -14.05 -8.37
C TRP A 166 10.07 -15.43 -7.80
N LYS A 167 9.15 -16.15 -8.46
CA LYS A 167 8.66 -17.47 -8.05
C LYS A 167 9.75 -18.51 -7.73
N PRO A 168 10.89 -18.57 -8.45
CA PRO A 168 11.99 -19.47 -8.09
C PRO A 168 12.60 -19.24 -6.70
N PHE A 169 12.37 -18.08 -6.09
CA PHE A 169 12.91 -17.70 -4.78
C PHE A 169 11.87 -17.73 -3.66
N HIS A 170 10.64 -18.15 -3.94
CA HIS A 170 9.60 -18.23 -2.92
C HIS A 170 9.91 -19.33 -1.89
N LYS A 171 9.49 -19.09 -0.64
CA LYS A 171 9.53 -20.13 0.40
C LYS A 171 8.61 -21.29 0.03
N ALA A 172 8.95 -22.48 0.53
CA ALA A 172 8.10 -23.66 0.37
C ALA A 172 6.69 -23.41 0.95
N GLY A 173 5.65 -23.72 0.18
CA GLY A 173 4.26 -23.52 0.58
C GLY A 173 3.76 -22.08 0.48
N ALA A 174 4.50 -21.17 -0.15
CA ALA A 174 3.98 -19.84 -0.49
C ALA A 174 2.69 -19.94 -1.33
N PRO A 175 1.69 -19.06 -1.08
CA PRO A 175 0.48 -19.03 -1.89
C PRO A 175 0.78 -18.57 -3.32
N ASP A 176 0.07 -19.10 -4.31
CA ASP A 176 0.12 -18.57 -5.67
C ASP A 176 -0.75 -17.33 -5.77
N LEU A 177 -0.14 -16.16 -5.60
CA LEU A 177 -0.85 -14.87 -5.55
C LEU A 177 -1.36 -14.40 -6.93
N TYR A 178 -0.85 -14.98 -8.02
CA TYR A 178 -1.16 -14.54 -9.39
C TYR A 178 -1.18 -15.74 -10.37
N PRO A 179 -2.05 -16.73 -10.13
CA PRO A 179 -2.10 -17.97 -10.89
C PRO A 179 -2.55 -17.71 -12.33
N GLU A 180 -1.94 -18.42 -13.28
CA GLU A 180 -2.09 -18.18 -14.73
C GLU A 180 -3.56 -18.13 -15.18
N GLU A 181 -4.38 -19.04 -14.66
CA GLU A 181 -5.78 -19.18 -15.03
C GLU A 181 -6.72 -18.09 -14.48
N LEU A 182 -6.25 -17.22 -13.58
CA LEU A 182 -7.03 -16.10 -13.04
C LEU A 182 -6.44 -14.72 -13.37
N GLN A 183 -5.34 -14.65 -14.12
CA GLN A 183 -4.62 -13.38 -14.32
C GLN A 183 -5.50 -12.30 -14.95
N ALA A 184 -6.35 -12.66 -15.92
CA ALA A 184 -7.24 -11.71 -16.59
C ALA A 184 -8.27 -11.13 -15.61
N GLU A 185 -8.89 -11.99 -14.80
CA GLU A 185 -9.88 -11.60 -13.81
C GLU A 185 -9.26 -10.82 -12.65
N ILE A 186 -8.08 -11.22 -12.18
CA ILE A 186 -7.31 -10.50 -11.16
C ILE A 186 -6.98 -9.10 -11.66
N ASN A 187 -6.47 -8.96 -12.89
CA ASN A 187 -6.16 -7.65 -13.45
C ASN A 187 -7.38 -6.74 -13.55
N LEU A 188 -8.52 -7.26 -13.99
CA LEU A 188 -9.76 -6.51 -14.06
C LEU A 188 -10.23 -6.07 -12.67
N LEU A 189 -10.30 -6.99 -11.71
CA LEU A 189 -10.72 -6.67 -10.34
C LEU A 189 -9.75 -5.69 -9.68
N ASN A 190 -8.45 -5.85 -9.90
CA ASN A 190 -7.42 -4.97 -9.37
C ASN A 190 -7.53 -3.53 -9.89
N GLN A 191 -7.96 -3.33 -11.13
CA GLN A 191 -8.25 -1.99 -11.65
C GLN A 191 -9.43 -1.36 -10.90
N GLN A 192 -10.49 -2.12 -10.65
CA GLN A 192 -11.65 -1.66 -9.87
C GLN A 192 -11.26 -1.36 -8.40
N ILE A 193 -10.53 -2.26 -7.75
CA ILE A 193 -10.00 -2.04 -6.39
C ILE A 193 -9.14 -0.78 -6.36
N PHE A 194 -8.29 -0.56 -7.37
CA PHE A 194 -7.49 0.64 -7.44
C PHE A 194 -8.35 1.91 -7.53
N ASP A 195 -9.25 1.97 -8.52
CA ASP A 195 -9.99 3.19 -8.82
C ASP A 195 -11.00 3.54 -7.71
N ASP A 196 -11.74 2.54 -7.23
CA ASP A 196 -12.90 2.77 -6.36
C ASP A 196 -12.53 2.70 -4.88
N VAL A 197 -11.54 1.88 -4.50
CA VAL A 197 -11.20 1.62 -3.09
C VAL A 197 -9.88 2.26 -2.69
N ASN A 198 -8.78 1.81 -3.29
CA ASN A 198 -7.45 2.24 -2.88
C ASN A 198 -7.19 3.72 -3.14
N ASN A 199 -7.60 4.19 -4.32
CA ASN A 199 -7.53 5.59 -4.69
C ASN A 199 -8.81 6.34 -4.28
N GLY A 200 -9.90 5.62 -3.96
CA GLY A 200 -11.18 6.19 -3.55
C GLY A 200 -11.08 7.10 -2.32
N THR A 201 -10.40 6.64 -1.26
CA THR A 201 -10.19 7.46 -0.06
C THR A 201 -9.38 8.72 -0.36
N TYR A 202 -8.38 8.64 -1.24
CA TYR A 202 -7.61 9.79 -1.71
C TYR A 202 -8.47 10.76 -2.53
N LYS A 203 -9.37 10.25 -3.36
CA LYS A 203 -10.32 11.08 -4.13
C LYS A 203 -11.24 11.89 -3.22
N VAL A 204 -11.58 11.38 -2.03
CA VAL A 204 -12.31 12.16 -1.02
C VAL A 204 -11.39 13.16 -0.32
N ILE A 205 -10.27 12.69 0.23
CA ILE A 205 -9.37 13.49 1.09
C ILE A 205 -8.76 14.69 0.35
N PHE A 206 -8.41 14.52 -0.92
CA PHE A 206 -7.70 15.53 -1.72
C PHE A 206 -8.60 16.28 -2.70
N ALA A 207 -9.92 16.03 -2.68
CA ALA A 207 -10.86 16.86 -3.42
C ALA A 207 -10.90 18.27 -2.81
N THR A 208 -10.83 19.28 -3.67
CA THR A 208 -11.02 20.68 -3.26
C THR A 208 -12.48 21.12 -3.45
N ASN A 209 -13.32 20.24 -3.99
CA ASN A 209 -14.74 20.45 -4.24
C ASN A 209 -15.59 19.47 -3.38
N PRO A 210 -16.48 19.96 -2.49
CA PRO A 210 -17.33 19.10 -1.65
C PRO A 210 -18.23 18.13 -2.43
N GLN A 211 -18.70 18.50 -3.62
CA GLN A 211 -19.51 17.63 -4.47
C GLN A 211 -18.66 16.47 -5.02
N ALA A 212 -17.42 16.75 -5.42
CA ALA A 212 -16.47 15.73 -5.86
C ALA A 212 -16.12 14.77 -4.72
N ALA A 213 -15.91 15.29 -3.50
CA ALA A 213 -15.68 14.49 -2.30
C ALA A 213 -16.87 13.56 -2.01
N ARG A 214 -18.11 14.06 -2.04
CA ARG A 214 -19.31 13.23 -1.84
C ARG A 214 -19.50 12.17 -2.92
N ALA A 215 -19.26 12.51 -4.19
CA ALA A 215 -19.34 11.55 -5.29
C ALA A 215 -18.31 10.43 -5.14
N ALA A 216 -17.07 10.78 -4.78
CA ALA A 216 -16.01 9.82 -4.52
C ALA A 216 -16.33 8.90 -3.34
N LEU A 217 -16.91 9.44 -2.25
CA LEU A 217 -17.36 8.63 -1.11
C LEU A 217 -18.47 7.65 -1.52
N GLY A 218 -19.46 8.11 -2.29
CA GLY A 218 -20.55 7.26 -2.76
C GLY A 218 -20.05 6.08 -3.60
N ILE A 219 -19.06 6.30 -4.49
CA ILE A 219 -18.43 5.23 -5.26
C ILE A 219 -17.68 4.25 -4.36
N PHE A 220 -16.90 4.77 -3.40
CA PHE A 220 -16.14 3.97 -2.45
C PHE A 220 -17.07 3.05 -1.64
N GLU A 221 -18.12 3.60 -1.02
CA GLU A 221 -19.06 2.83 -0.20
C GLU A 221 -19.88 1.83 -1.02
N ALA A 222 -20.28 2.21 -2.25
CA ALA A 222 -20.95 1.29 -3.16
C ALA A 222 -20.05 0.10 -3.53
N ARG A 223 -18.74 0.34 -3.71
CA ARG A 223 -17.79 -0.73 -3.99
C ARG A 223 -17.57 -1.64 -2.77
N LEU A 224 -17.51 -1.08 -1.56
CA LEU A 224 -17.44 -1.88 -0.34
C LEU A 224 -18.69 -2.77 -0.18
N ALA A 225 -19.88 -2.27 -0.50
CA ALA A 225 -21.11 -3.07 -0.50
C ALA A 225 -21.10 -4.21 -1.54
N ASP A 226 -20.57 -3.98 -2.74
CA ASP A 226 -20.42 -5.03 -3.76
C ASP A 226 -19.44 -6.12 -3.30
N TYR A 227 -18.33 -5.74 -2.65
CA TYR A 227 -17.39 -6.72 -2.08
C TYR A 227 -17.96 -7.44 -0.87
N ASP A 228 -18.70 -6.77 0.00
CA ASP A 228 -19.43 -7.40 1.10
C ASP A 228 -20.38 -8.50 0.59
N PHE A 229 -21.16 -8.19 -0.45
CA PHE A 229 -22.02 -9.18 -1.12
C PHE A 229 -21.22 -10.32 -1.76
N ARG A 230 -20.10 -10.02 -2.44
CA ARG A 230 -19.22 -11.03 -3.05
C ARG A 230 -18.67 -12.01 -2.02
N LEU A 231 -18.33 -11.52 -0.83
CA LEU A 231 -17.67 -12.22 0.27
C LEU A 231 -18.62 -13.02 1.16
N ASP A 232 -19.93 -12.95 0.91
CA ASP A 232 -20.96 -13.76 1.60
C ASP A 232 -20.78 -15.27 1.39
N SER A 233 -20.28 -15.65 0.20
CA SER A 233 -20.16 -17.07 -0.21
C SER A 233 -18.72 -17.52 -0.50
N ARG A 234 -17.75 -16.60 -0.46
CA ARG A 234 -16.35 -16.84 -0.82
C ARG A 234 -15.47 -16.42 0.34
N ARG A 235 -14.51 -17.23 0.74
CA ARG A 235 -13.60 -16.83 1.82
C ARG A 235 -12.78 -15.60 1.45
N TYR A 236 -12.25 -15.59 0.23
CA TYR A 236 -11.44 -14.53 -0.40
C TYR A 236 -12.06 -14.04 -1.71
N LEU A 237 -11.48 -13.04 -2.34
CA LEU A 237 -12.02 -12.45 -3.56
C LEU A 237 -12.13 -13.48 -4.69
N PHE A 238 -11.21 -14.44 -4.79
CA PHE A 238 -11.21 -15.52 -5.79
C PHE A 238 -11.49 -16.90 -5.18
N GLY A 239 -12.52 -16.98 -4.35
CA GLY A 239 -12.99 -18.25 -3.79
C GLY A 239 -12.33 -18.55 -2.45
N ASP A 240 -11.65 -19.68 -2.34
CA ASP A 240 -10.85 -20.10 -1.16
C ASP A 240 -9.36 -19.79 -1.31
N ARG A 241 -8.95 -19.12 -2.40
CA ARG A 241 -7.55 -18.78 -2.69
C ARG A 241 -7.25 -17.32 -2.40
N ILE A 242 -6.17 -17.09 -1.64
CA ILE A 242 -5.57 -15.76 -1.47
C ILE A 242 -4.85 -15.39 -2.77
N THR A 243 -5.13 -14.19 -3.27
CA THR A 243 -4.53 -13.61 -4.48
C THR A 243 -3.99 -12.20 -4.20
N ASP A 244 -3.29 -11.63 -5.17
CA ASP A 244 -2.86 -10.22 -5.14
C ASP A 244 -4.05 -9.25 -4.92
N SER A 245 -5.24 -9.57 -5.43
CA SER A 245 -6.43 -8.74 -5.19
C SER A 245 -6.76 -8.61 -3.70
N ASP A 246 -6.55 -9.67 -2.92
CA ASP A 246 -6.83 -9.67 -1.50
C ASP A 246 -5.86 -8.75 -0.75
N ILE A 247 -4.59 -8.76 -1.13
CA ILE A 247 -3.54 -7.84 -0.62
C ILE A 247 -3.92 -6.39 -0.91
N ARG A 248 -4.32 -6.10 -2.15
CA ARG A 248 -4.69 -4.74 -2.57
C ARG A 248 -5.91 -4.23 -1.83
N LEU A 249 -6.92 -5.05 -1.61
CA LEU A 249 -8.11 -4.66 -0.86
C LEU A 249 -7.76 -4.47 0.62
N PHE A 250 -7.16 -5.48 1.25
CA PHE A 250 -6.85 -5.51 2.68
C PHE A 250 -6.07 -4.28 3.14
N GLN A 251 -5.10 -3.85 2.34
CA GLN A 251 -4.32 -2.65 2.58
C GLN A 251 -5.17 -1.42 2.96
N THR A 252 -6.26 -1.19 2.24
CA THR A 252 -7.14 -0.05 2.51
C THR A 252 -7.98 -0.32 3.75
N LEU A 253 -8.51 -1.53 3.89
CA LEU A 253 -9.38 -1.91 5.02
C LEU A 253 -8.65 -1.79 6.36
N SER A 254 -7.43 -2.31 6.45
CA SER A 254 -6.61 -2.28 7.67
C SER A 254 -6.27 -0.87 8.15
N SER A 255 -6.31 0.12 7.24
CA SER A 255 -6.01 1.52 7.55
C SER A 255 -7.25 2.40 7.63
N PHE A 256 -8.44 1.82 7.43
CA PHE A 256 -9.65 2.60 7.25
C PHE A 256 -10.07 3.26 8.56
N GLU A 257 -10.38 2.47 9.60
CA GLU A 257 -10.92 2.98 10.86
C GLU A 257 -9.99 3.96 11.60
N ARG A 258 -8.67 3.78 11.47
CA ARG A 258 -7.66 4.54 12.22
C ARG A 258 -6.84 5.51 11.37
N GLY A 259 -7.22 5.70 10.11
CA GLY A 259 -6.49 6.56 9.18
C GLY A 259 -7.40 7.27 8.18
N TYR A 260 -8.07 6.51 7.30
CA TYR A 260 -8.90 7.13 6.26
C TYR A 260 -10.24 7.65 6.80
N ARG A 261 -11.00 6.82 7.54
CA ARG A 261 -12.37 7.13 7.98
C ARG A 261 -12.45 8.42 8.79
N PRO A 262 -11.60 8.68 9.82
CA PRO A 262 -11.76 9.90 10.60
C PRO A 262 -11.45 11.16 9.79
N ARG A 263 -10.56 11.09 8.77
CA ARG A 263 -10.34 12.21 7.83
C ARG A 263 -11.52 12.42 6.90
N LEU A 264 -12.10 11.34 6.39
CA LEU A 264 -13.33 11.40 5.61
C LEU A 264 -14.45 12.05 6.43
N ALA A 265 -14.59 11.66 7.70
CA ALA A 265 -15.57 12.22 8.63
C ALA A 265 -15.30 13.69 8.98
N ALA A 266 -14.04 14.11 9.11
CA ALA A 266 -13.69 15.52 9.30
C ALA A 266 -14.09 16.38 8.09
N ILE A 267 -14.08 15.82 6.87
CA ILE A 267 -14.44 16.53 5.62
C ILE A 267 -15.96 16.51 5.39
N LEU A 268 -16.61 15.36 5.61
CA LEU A 268 -17.99 15.10 5.16
C LEU A 268 -19.00 14.99 6.32
N GLY A 269 -18.55 14.93 7.56
CA GLY A 269 -19.35 14.74 8.78
C GLY A 269 -19.46 13.28 9.20
N GLU A 270 -19.37 13.03 10.51
CA GLU A 270 -19.35 11.68 11.12
C GLU A 270 -20.51 10.79 10.65
N GLY A 271 -21.75 11.30 10.67
CA GLY A 271 -22.94 10.54 10.28
C GLY A 271 -23.06 10.22 8.79
N ASN A 272 -22.14 10.71 7.95
CA ASN A 272 -22.15 10.50 6.50
C ASN A 272 -21.10 9.48 6.03
N VAL A 273 -20.27 8.94 6.92
CA VAL A 273 -19.18 8.02 6.57
C VAL A 273 -19.37 6.72 7.32
N LYS A 274 -19.58 5.63 6.58
CA LYS A 274 -19.76 4.30 7.18
C LYS A 274 -18.48 3.80 7.85
N HIS A 275 -18.67 2.95 8.85
CA HIS A 275 -17.62 2.13 9.43
C HIS A 275 -17.40 0.88 8.59
N LEU A 276 -16.20 0.28 8.66
CA LEU A 276 -15.92 -1.01 8.05
C LEU A 276 -16.83 -2.11 8.62
N GLN A 277 -17.16 -2.02 9.91
CA GLN A 277 -18.06 -2.96 10.60
C GLN A 277 -19.52 -2.90 10.11
N ASP A 278 -19.90 -1.86 9.36
CA ASP A 278 -21.23 -1.79 8.72
C ASP A 278 -21.34 -2.74 7.51
N PHE A 279 -20.23 -3.35 7.09
CA PHE A 279 -20.13 -4.33 6.03
C PHE A 279 -19.69 -5.68 6.65
N GLY A 280 -20.65 -6.50 7.09
CA GLY A 280 -20.39 -7.67 7.92
C GLY A 280 -19.44 -8.70 7.29
N ASN A 281 -19.70 -9.12 6.05
CA ASN A 281 -18.86 -10.09 5.35
C ASN A 281 -17.48 -9.52 5.04
N LEU A 282 -17.41 -8.24 4.69
CA LEU A 282 -16.15 -7.53 4.43
C LEU A 282 -15.31 -7.39 5.70
N TRP A 283 -15.95 -7.12 6.85
CA TRP A 283 -15.28 -7.05 8.14
C TRP A 283 -14.74 -8.41 8.57
N ASP A 284 -15.54 -9.47 8.43
CA ASP A 284 -15.11 -10.84 8.71
C ASP A 284 -13.92 -11.23 7.82
N TYR A 285 -13.98 -10.88 6.53
CA TYR A 285 -12.89 -11.08 5.57
C TYR A 285 -11.62 -10.34 5.98
N ALA A 286 -11.74 -9.07 6.39
CA ALA A 286 -10.58 -8.29 6.83
C ALA A 286 -9.94 -8.93 8.07
N ARG A 287 -10.76 -9.38 9.04
CA ARG A 287 -10.28 -10.07 10.25
C ARG A 287 -9.60 -11.40 9.93
N ASP A 288 -10.11 -12.16 8.96
CA ASP A 288 -9.47 -13.40 8.48
C ASP A 288 -8.05 -13.09 7.98
N LEU A 289 -7.90 -12.16 7.04
CA LEU A 289 -6.59 -11.78 6.49
C LEU A 289 -5.63 -11.21 7.53
N PHE A 290 -6.13 -10.37 8.45
CA PHE A 290 -5.34 -9.79 9.54
C PHE A 290 -4.66 -10.87 10.40
N GLN A 291 -5.33 -12.01 10.58
CA GLN A 291 -4.84 -13.14 11.37
C GLN A 291 -3.94 -14.10 10.57
N HIS A 292 -3.79 -13.90 9.25
CA HIS A 292 -3.06 -14.78 8.33
C HIS A 292 -1.85 -14.10 7.65
N GLY A 293 -1.08 -13.32 8.41
CA GLY A 293 0.22 -12.80 7.96
C GLY A 293 0.16 -11.53 7.09
N PHE A 294 -1.00 -10.87 7.03
CA PHE A 294 -1.14 -9.59 6.30
C PHE A 294 -0.67 -8.37 7.10
N VAL A 295 -0.35 -8.53 8.38
CA VAL A 295 0.20 -7.47 9.23
C VAL A 295 1.37 -8.00 10.04
N ASP A 296 2.38 -7.16 10.28
CA ASP A 296 3.39 -7.38 11.31
C ASP A 296 3.41 -6.22 12.32
N ASP A 297 4.28 -6.32 13.33
CA ASP A 297 4.35 -5.35 14.42
C ASP A 297 4.63 -3.91 13.93
N ARG A 298 5.30 -3.71 12.78
CA ARG A 298 5.50 -2.37 12.19
C ARG A 298 4.19 -1.78 11.70
N GLU A 299 3.38 -2.57 11.00
CA GLU A 299 2.06 -2.10 10.57
C GLU A 299 1.13 -1.89 11.77
N LEU A 300 1.18 -2.75 12.79
CA LEU A 300 0.38 -2.58 14.00
C LEU A 300 0.77 -1.32 14.79
N TYR A 301 2.07 -1.03 14.87
CA TYR A 301 2.57 0.22 15.46
C TYR A 301 2.10 1.43 14.66
N PHE A 302 2.31 1.44 13.33
CA PHE A 302 1.87 2.53 12.47
C PHE A 302 0.35 2.79 12.53
N LEU A 303 -0.46 1.73 12.63
CA LEU A 303 -1.92 1.81 12.75
C LEU A 303 -2.38 2.22 14.15
N ASN A 304 -1.47 2.51 15.08
CA ASN A 304 -1.76 2.79 16.49
C ASN A 304 -2.60 1.69 17.15
N LEU A 305 -2.33 0.42 16.81
CA LEU A 305 -2.95 -0.77 17.41
C LEU A 305 -2.04 -1.41 18.48
N LEU A 306 -0.73 -1.21 18.38
CA LEU A 306 0.24 -1.56 19.41
C LEU A 306 1.12 -0.35 19.72
N PRO A 307 1.48 -0.12 20.99
CA PRO A 307 2.47 0.89 21.34
C PRO A 307 3.86 0.43 20.88
N GLY A 308 4.79 1.37 20.75
CA GLY A 308 6.22 1.16 20.55
C GLY A 308 6.89 0.56 21.80
N PRO A 309 8.17 0.12 21.71
CA PRO A 309 8.92 -0.36 22.87
C PRO A 309 8.99 0.61 24.06
N SER A 310 8.88 1.91 23.86
CA SER A 310 8.80 2.89 24.95
C SER A 310 7.44 2.92 25.67
N GLY A 311 6.42 2.28 25.10
CA GLY A 311 5.02 2.36 25.55
C GLY A 311 4.22 3.45 24.85
N GLU A 312 4.86 4.27 24.02
CA GLU A 312 4.23 5.35 23.27
C GLU A 312 3.61 4.87 21.96
N TYR A 313 2.52 5.50 21.55
CA TYR A 313 1.94 5.33 20.21
C TYR A 313 2.60 6.31 19.23
N VAL A 314 2.26 6.25 17.94
CA VAL A 314 2.72 7.25 16.98
C VAL A 314 2.10 8.60 17.34
N GLN A 315 2.94 9.57 17.68
CA GLN A 315 2.52 10.87 18.24
C GLN A 315 2.35 11.99 17.18
N GLY A 316 2.93 11.87 15.97
CA GLY A 316 3.08 13.07 15.12
C GLY A 316 3.32 12.92 13.62
N LEU A 317 3.09 11.77 12.98
CA LEU A 317 3.23 11.66 11.53
C LEU A 317 2.18 10.74 10.91
N GLY A 318 1.44 11.25 9.91
CA GLY A 318 0.62 10.44 9.01
C GLY A 318 -0.89 10.61 9.20
N PHE A 319 -1.67 9.62 8.73
CA PHE A 319 -3.12 9.74 8.63
C PHE A 319 -3.83 9.98 9.97
N ALA A 320 -3.22 9.56 11.08
CA ALA A 320 -3.73 9.59 12.46
C ALA A 320 -3.57 10.94 13.20
N GLU A 321 -2.75 11.87 12.69
CA GLU A 321 -2.41 13.10 13.41
C GLU A 321 -3.64 13.98 13.69
N GLY A 322 -3.81 14.35 14.97
CA GLY A 322 -4.92 15.20 15.43
C GLY A 322 -6.31 14.53 15.41
N LEU A 323 -6.37 13.21 15.21
CA LEU A 323 -7.63 12.46 15.20
C LEU A 323 -7.94 11.87 16.57
N ASP A 324 -9.23 11.91 16.94
CA ASP A 324 -9.75 11.11 18.05
C ASP A 324 -9.92 9.67 17.56
N LEU A 325 -9.16 8.74 18.16
CA LEU A 325 -9.14 7.34 17.76
C LEU A 325 -9.80 6.47 18.84
N PRO A 326 -10.52 5.40 18.45
CA PRO A 326 -11.00 4.41 19.39
C PRO A 326 -9.86 3.81 20.24
N ASP A 327 -10.21 3.25 21.39
CA ASP A 327 -9.24 2.56 22.23
C ASP A 327 -8.47 1.49 21.43
N ALA A 328 -7.14 1.52 21.54
CA ALA A 328 -6.27 0.68 20.74
C ALA A 328 -6.39 -0.81 21.13
N ALA A 329 -6.57 -1.10 22.41
CA ALA A 329 -6.68 -2.48 22.90
C ALA A 329 -8.02 -3.09 22.50
N GLU A 330 -9.12 -2.36 22.62
CA GLU A 330 -10.44 -2.76 22.12
C GLU A 330 -10.43 -2.96 20.60
N ALA A 331 -9.84 -2.03 19.85
CA ALA A 331 -9.73 -2.13 18.40
C ALA A 331 -8.91 -3.37 17.99
N LEU A 332 -7.77 -3.61 18.61
CA LEU A 332 -6.94 -4.79 18.33
C LEU A 332 -7.65 -6.08 18.74
N ALA A 333 -8.39 -6.08 19.85
CA ALA A 333 -9.20 -7.22 20.26
C ALA A 333 -10.28 -7.54 19.22
N ALA A 334 -10.96 -6.52 18.67
CA ALA A 334 -11.94 -6.70 17.60
C ALA A 334 -11.32 -7.32 16.33
N TRP A 335 -10.14 -6.87 15.91
CA TRP A 335 -9.41 -7.46 14.79
C TRP A 335 -9.03 -8.93 15.00
N ARG A 336 -8.83 -9.35 16.25
CA ARG A 336 -8.44 -10.72 16.63
C ARG A 336 -9.60 -11.66 16.95
N GLN A 337 -10.84 -11.19 16.84
CA GLN A 337 -11.99 -12.08 16.99
C GLN A 337 -12.04 -13.08 15.82
N PRO A 338 -12.51 -14.32 16.05
CA PRO A 338 -12.68 -15.31 14.98
C PRO A 338 -13.52 -14.76 13.83
N SER A 339 -13.10 -15.02 12.59
CA SER A 339 -13.80 -14.58 11.38
C SER A 339 -14.97 -15.49 11.02
N GLY A 340 -14.87 -16.80 11.30
CA GLY A 340 -15.92 -17.80 10.97
C GLY A 340 -16.05 -18.06 9.47
N ARG A 341 -15.00 -17.82 8.70
CA ARG A 341 -14.99 -17.88 7.22
C ARG A 341 -14.32 -19.14 6.67
N GLU A 342 -13.85 -20.02 7.54
CA GLU A 342 -13.00 -21.17 7.20
C GLU A 342 -13.69 -22.17 6.25
N ASP A 343 -15.02 -22.29 6.36
CA ASP A 343 -15.83 -23.22 5.56
C ASP A 343 -16.33 -22.60 4.24
N LEU A 344 -16.04 -21.33 3.97
CA LEU A 344 -16.42 -20.67 2.72
C LEU A 344 -15.44 -21.06 1.60
N ALA A 345 -15.98 -21.47 0.45
CA ALA A 345 -15.18 -21.68 -0.75
C ALA A 345 -15.67 -20.78 -1.88
N GLY A 346 -16.91 -21.00 -2.35
CA GLY A 346 -17.51 -20.20 -3.42
C GLY A 346 -16.74 -20.30 -4.75
N SER A 347 -17.36 -19.82 -5.83
CA SER A 347 -16.71 -19.83 -7.15
C SER A 347 -15.56 -18.80 -7.21
N PRO A 348 -14.37 -19.15 -7.74
CA PRO A 348 -13.32 -18.18 -8.01
C PRO A 348 -13.76 -17.14 -9.06
N LEU A 349 -14.65 -17.52 -9.97
CA LEU A 349 -15.24 -16.63 -10.95
C LEU A 349 -16.46 -15.92 -10.35
N TYR A 350 -16.55 -14.61 -10.55
CA TYR A 350 -17.66 -13.79 -10.07
C TYR A 350 -18.69 -13.55 -11.18
N SER A 351 -19.93 -13.97 -10.95
CA SER A 351 -21.08 -13.76 -11.83
C SER A 351 -22.07 -12.72 -11.29
N GLY A 352 -21.68 -11.93 -10.28
CA GLY A 352 -22.55 -10.94 -9.63
C GLY A 352 -22.62 -9.59 -10.35
N PRO A 353 -23.46 -8.66 -9.87
CA PRO A 353 -23.87 -7.44 -10.60
C PRO A 353 -22.76 -6.39 -10.80
N GLY A 354 -21.56 -6.62 -10.26
CA GLY A 354 -20.45 -5.66 -10.22
C GLY A 354 -19.36 -5.82 -11.27
N SER A 355 -19.52 -6.69 -12.28
CA SER A 355 -18.53 -6.84 -13.37
C SER A 355 -18.46 -5.63 -14.33
N GLY A 356 -18.83 -4.42 -13.88
CA GLY A 356 -18.84 -3.18 -14.63
C GLY A 356 -17.73 -3.10 -15.68
N GLY A 357 -18.09 -3.50 -16.90
CA GLY A 357 -17.21 -3.77 -18.02
C GLY A 357 -16.63 -5.19 -18.01
N SER A 358 -17.26 -6.13 -18.72
CA SER A 358 -16.51 -7.27 -19.25
C SER A 358 -15.30 -6.73 -20.02
N PHE A 359 -14.15 -7.41 -19.91
CA PHE A 359 -12.89 -7.04 -20.57
C PHE A 359 -13.06 -6.69 -22.07
N GLU A 360 -14.06 -7.28 -22.74
CA GLU A 360 -14.44 -7.01 -24.12
C GLU A 360 -14.84 -5.54 -24.40
N LEU A 361 -15.38 -4.81 -23.42
CA LEU A 361 -15.82 -3.42 -23.57
C LEU A 361 -14.70 -2.38 -23.44
N TRP A 362 -13.51 -2.78 -22.96
CA TRP A 362 -12.36 -1.88 -22.76
C TRP A 362 -11.32 -1.95 -23.89
N ASN A 363 -11.54 -2.81 -24.89
CA ASN A 363 -10.66 -2.92 -26.06
C ASN A 363 -11.07 -1.89 -27.14
N LEU A 364 -10.82 -0.60 -26.88
CA LEU A 364 -10.76 0.40 -27.94
C LEU A 364 -9.35 0.36 -28.54
N LYS A 365 -9.31 -0.09 -29.80
CA LYS A 365 -8.10 -0.16 -30.65
C LYS A 365 -7.30 1.13 -30.69
#